data_AF-A0A3C0T044-F1
#
_entry.id   AF-A0A3C0T044-F1
#
_cell.length_a   1.000
_cell.length_b   1.000
_cell.length_c   1.000
_cell.angle_alpha   90.00
_cell.angle_beta   90.00
_cell.angle_gamma   90.00
#
_symmetry.space_group_name_H-M   'P 1'
#
loop_
_entity.id
_entity.type
_entity.pdbx_description
1 polymer ?
#
loop_
_entity_poly.entity_id
_entity_poly.type
_entity_poly.pdbx_seq_one_letter_code
_entity_poly.pdbx_strand_id
1 'polypeptide(L)'
;GKIIFADYDPYYALFNFWTGEVAISGLVILGLSLLLSLFVERPFCKYACPYGAVLGVSNLFRIFSIKRTESSCINCGACDKACPMNIEVSTAGTVRDHQCISCMKCTSEQACPVADTVDLKIGKVSGKGKIGSKVIAPIVLAVFVAGIGLSMAFNLWITESTKVPAKYTSGVFEGISNPADIRGSYSLGDISKAFDVDVDTLAKAFGVDDPNPDGFQVKEFEETYLPLEGGAEVGTDSVRLFVARYVGLPYTPEDTTRLPSSAVNILKDKLTPADLEALQAISIRLSELKTDGSAADSESDADEHETEEAVIKGKTTFNDLLEWGLTVEEIEAVLGTEMGARGTTVRDFLIEKELEFSVYKEELQAILDSRNQ
;
A
#
# COMPACT_ATOMS: atom_id res chain seq x y z
N GLY A 1 1.71 -4.97 5.41
CA GLY A 1 2.85 -5.41 6.25
C GLY A 1 3.88 -4.30 6.33
N LYS A 2 4.43 -4.00 7.52
CA LYS A 2 5.39 -2.90 7.71
C LYS A 2 6.81 -3.35 7.35
N ILE A 3 7.55 -2.55 6.58
CA ILE A 3 8.97 -2.79 6.29
C ILE A 3 9.76 -2.56 7.59
N ILE A 4 10.45 -3.59 8.07
CA ILE A 4 11.12 -3.63 9.39
C ILE A 4 12.12 -2.48 9.60
N PHE A 5 12.75 -1.98 8.53
CA PHE A 5 13.76 -0.92 8.58
C PHE A 5 13.30 0.44 8.01
N ALA A 6 12.02 0.60 7.66
CA ALA A 6 11.50 1.86 7.09
C ALA A 6 11.79 3.06 7.99
N ASP A 7 11.70 2.87 9.31
CA ASP A 7 11.89 3.93 10.29
C ASP A 7 13.35 4.45 10.36
N TYR A 8 14.32 3.74 9.79
CA TYR A 8 15.76 4.08 9.83
C TYR A 8 16.41 4.20 8.45
N ASP A 9 15.64 4.05 7.38
CA ASP A 9 16.15 4.11 6.01
C ASP A 9 16.07 5.53 5.45
N PRO A 10 17.21 6.21 5.20
CA PRO A 10 17.21 7.56 4.63
C PRO A 10 16.61 7.60 3.22
N TYR A 11 16.66 6.51 2.45
CA TYR A 11 16.02 6.46 1.14
C TYR A 11 14.50 6.40 1.27
N TYR A 12 13.99 5.58 2.19
CA TYR A 12 12.56 5.53 2.48
C TYR A 12 12.06 6.90 2.93
N ALA A 13 12.79 7.57 3.84
CA ALA A 13 12.48 8.92 4.28
C ALA A 13 12.51 9.94 3.13
N LEU A 14 13.49 9.85 2.22
CA LEU A 14 13.60 10.76 1.07
C LEU A 14 12.43 10.60 0.08
N PHE A 15 12.05 9.37 -0.24
CA PHE A 15 10.98 9.07 -1.20
C PHE A 15 9.58 9.08 -0.60
N ASN A 16 9.42 9.30 0.70
CA ASN A 16 8.11 9.43 1.34
C ASN A 16 8.01 10.74 2.14
N PHE A 17 8.97 11.66 1.98
CA PHE A 17 9.01 12.88 2.80
C PHE A 17 7.72 13.71 2.69
N TRP A 18 7.01 13.61 1.56
CA TRP A 18 5.78 14.35 1.28
C TRP A 18 4.52 13.71 1.89
N THR A 19 4.56 12.46 2.36
CA THR A 19 3.36 11.76 2.85
C THR A 19 3.06 12.05 4.31
N GLY A 20 3.97 12.69 5.05
CA GLY A 20 3.81 12.93 6.49
C GLY A 20 3.94 11.68 7.38
N GLU A 21 4.02 10.49 6.78
CA GLU A 21 4.11 9.19 7.46
C GLU A 21 5.55 8.78 7.81
N VAL A 22 6.53 9.68 7.65
CA VAL A 22 7.95 9.36 7.84
C VAL A 22 8.34 9.51 9.30
N ALA A 23 8.94 8.45 9.85
CA ALA A 23 9.50 8.47 11.19
C ALA A 23 10.59 9.55 11.33
N ILE A 24 10.57 10.28 12.45
CA ILE A 24 11.55 11.33 12.77
C ILE A 24 12.99 10.79 12.70
N SER A 25 13.20 9.54 13.14
CA SER A 25 14.49 8.85 13.05
C SER A 25 15.02 8.76 11.62
N GLY A 26 14.16 8.46 10.64
CA GLY A 26 14.53 8.39 9.22
C GLY A 26 14.95 9.74 8.66
N LEU A 27 14.24 10.82 9.04
CA LEU A 27 14.59 12.19 8.66
C LEU A 27 15.92 12.66 9.28
N VAL A 28 16.17 12.32 10.55
CA VAL A 28 17.45 12.61 11.21
C VAL A 28 18.60 11.88 10.53
N ILE A 29 18.43 10.59 10.23
CA ILE A 29 19.44 9.80 9.52
C ILE A 29 19.67 10.33 8.11
N LEU A 30 18.61 10.71 7.39
CA LEU A 30 18.71 11.34 6.09
C LEU A 30 19.52 12.64 6.17
N GLY A 31 19.16 13.56 7.08
CA GLY A 31 19.87 14.82 7.30
C GLY A 31 21.35 14.60 7.62
N LEU A 32 21.66 13.69 8.55
CA LEU A 32 23.03 13.31 8.87
C LEU A 32 23.76 12.72 7.65
N SER A 33 23.12 11.82 6.90
CA SER A 33 23.74 11.20 5.72
C SER A 33 24.07 12.23 4.64
N LEU A 34 23.21 13.24 4.43
CA LEU A 34 23.45 14.33 3.49
C LEU A 34 24.59 15.23 3.97
N LEU A 35 24.64 15.59 5.25
CA LEU A 35 25.74 16.37 5.81
C LEU A 35 27.08 15.63 5.71
N LEU A 36 27.11 14.35 6.07
CA LEU A 36 28.32 13.54 5.95
C LEU A 36 28.72 13.31 4.49
N SER A 37 27.77 13.33 3.54
CA SER A 37 28.07 13.12 2.12
C SER A 37 28.95 14.20 1.50
N LEU A 38 29.02 15.38 2.13
CA LEU A 38 29.93 16.46 1.74
C LEU A 38 31.41 16.11 1.99
N PHE A 39 31.67 15.19 2.93
CA PHE A 39 33.03 14.79 3.33
C PHE A 39 33.38 13.38 2.88
N VAL A 40 32.39 12.47 2.80
CA VAL A 40 32.59 11.06 2.48
C VAL A 40 31.59 10.64 1.41
N GLU A 41 32.05 10.01 0.33
CA GLU A 41 31.13 9.41 -0.65
C GLU A 41 30.31 8.28 0.02
N ARG A 42 28.97 8.37 -0.04
CA ARG A 42 28.02 7.33 0.38
C ARG A 42 28.17 6.89 1.86
N PRO A 43 28.09 7.81 2.83
CA PRO A 43 28.38 7.52 4.24
C PRO A 43 27.43 6.50 4.85
N PHE A 44 26.13 6.60 4.55
CA PHE A 44 25.13 5.64 5.05
C PHE A 44 25.38 4.23 4.52
N CYS A 45 25.60 4.08 3.20
CA CYS A 45 25.89 2.78 2.59
C CYS A 45 27.16 2.13 3.13
N LYS A 46 28.15 2.94 3.52
CA LYS A 46 29.44 2.46 4.01
C LYS A 46 29.40 2.00 5.47
N TYR A 47 28.66 2.71 6.33
CA TYR A 47 28.77 2.53 7.78
C TYR A 47 27.49 2.03 8.48
N ALA A 48 26.31 2.29 7.92
CA ALA A 48 25.05 2.09 8.64
C ALA A 48 24.01 1.22 7.89
N CYS A 49 24.16 1.05 6.58
CA CYS A 49 23.19 0.33 5.76
C CYS A 49 23.23 -1.19 6.02
N PRO A 50 22.16 -1.80 6.57
CA PRO A 50 22.13 -3.25 6.83
C PRO A 50 22.16 -4.06 5.53
N TYR A 51 21.54 -3.54 4.47
CA TYR A 51 21.60 -4.15 3.15
C TYR A 51 23.04 -4.16 2.60
N GLY A 52 23.81 -3.08 2.84
CA GLY A 52 25.24 -3.03 2.50
C GLY A 52 26.05 -4.10 3.22
N ALA A 53 25.78 -4.36 4.50
CA ALA A 53 26.43 -5.42 5.27
C ALA A 53 26.10 -6.81 4.71
N VAL A 54 24.82 -7.08 4.40
CA VAL A 54 24.39 -8.36 3.80
C VAL A 54 25.02 -8.57 2.42
N LEU A 55 25.01 -7.54 1.57
CA LEU A 55 25.66 -7.59 0.26
C LEU A 55 27.19 -7.74 0.37
N GLY A 56 27.81 -7.20 1.41
CA GLY A 56 29.24 -7.37 1.64
C GLY A 56 29.62 -8.82 1.91
N VAL A 57 28.75 -9.59 2.58
CA VAL A 57 28.92 -11.04 2.77
C VAL A 57 28.80 -11.79 1.44
N SER A 58 27.81 -11.46 0.61
CA SER A 58 27.66 -12.12 -0.70
C SER A 58 28.81 -11.76 -1.66
N ASN A 59 29.39 -10.57 -1.53
CA ASN A 59 30.56 -10.14 -2.30
C ASN A 59 31.81 -11.01 -2.07
N LEU A 60 31.88 -11.72 -0.93
CA LEU A 60 32.96 -12.68 -0.67
C LEU A 60 32.94 -13.87 -1.65
N PHE A 61 31.77 -14.20 -2.19
CA PHE A 61 31.54 -15.31 -3.13
C PHE A 61 31.47 -14.86 -4.59
N ARG A 62 31.93 -13.65 -4.91
CA ARG A 62 31.79 -13.08 -6.26
C ARG A 62 32.55 -13.88 -7.33
N ILE A 63 31.86 -14.14 -8.44
CA ILE A 63 32.43 -14.79 -9.62
C ILE A 63 33.35 -13.83 -10.38
N PHE A 64 32.97 -12.55 -10.47
CA PHE A 64 33.73 -11.52 -11.16
C PHE A 64 34.47 -10.67 -10.12
N SER A 65 35.79 -10.55 -10.25
CA SER A 65 36.63 -9.80 -9.32
C SER A 65 37.50 -8.78 -10.02
N ILE A 66 37.64 -7.60 -9.41
CA ILE A 66 38.62 -6.59 -9.79
C ILE A 66 40.01 -7.10 -9.37
N LYS A 67 40.94 -7.15 -10.33
CA LYS A 67 42.30 -7.62 -10.12
C LYS A 67 43.31 -6.62 -10.65
N ARG A 68 44.37 -6.41 -9.86
CA ARG A 68 45.55 -5.63 -10.24
C ARG A 68 46.61 -6.54 -10.84
N THR A 69 47.17 -6.15 -11.98
CA THR A 69 48.35 -6.76 -12.57
C THR A 69 49.58 -6.01 -12.06
N GLU A 70 50.36 -6.64 -11.17
CA GLU A 70 51.49 -5.94 -10.51
C GLU A 70 52.58 -5.52 -11.48
N SER A 71 52.83 -6.33 -12.52
CA SER A 71 53.88 -6.08 -13.51
C SER A 71 53.67 -4.83 -14.37
N SER A 72 52.42 -4.36 -14.51
CA SER A 72 52.11 -3.14 -15.27
C SER A 72 51.84 -1.93 -14.37
N CYS A 73 51.75 -2.12 -13.05
CA CYS A 73 51.36 -1.05 -12.16
C CYS A 73 52.54 -0.12 -11.81
N ILE A 74 52.33 1.18 -11.98
CA ILE A 74 53.30 2.24 -11.64
C ILE A 74 53.10 2.82 -10.23
N ASN A 75 52.28 2.19 -9.39
CA ASN A 75 51.99 2.60 -8.01
C ASN A 75 51.58 4.09 -7.84
N CYS A 76 50.79 4.63 -8.78
CA CYS A 76 50.35 6.03 -8.76
C CYS A 76 49.19 6.34 -7.78
N GLY A 77 48.53 5.31 -7.22
CA GLY A 77 47.41 5.46 -6.27
C GLY A 77 46.11 6.02 -6.88
N ALA A 78 46.01 6.16 -8.21
CA ALA A 78 44.81 6.69 -8.87
C ALA A 78 43.55 5.84 -8.64
N CYS A 79 43.72 4.51 -8.59
CA CYS A 79 42.64 3.56 -8.32
C CYS A 79 42.07 3.69 -6.89
N ASP A 80 42.92 3.99 -5.90
CA ASP A 80 42.51 4.19 -4.50
C ASP A 80 41.66 5.45 -4.36
N LYS A 81 42.11 6.55 -4.99
CA LYS A 81 41.41 7.84 -5.00
C LYS A 81 40.06 7.77 -5.72
N ALA A 82 39.97 6.95 -6.76
CA ALA A 82 38.73 6.76 -7.53
C ALA A 82 37.73 5.81 -6.85
N CYS A 83 38.16 5.06 -5.82
CA CYS A 83 37.31 4.10 -5.15
C CYS A 83 36.34 4.82 -4.19
N PRO A 84 35.02 4.82 -4.44
CA PRO A 84 34.05 5.53 -3.60
C PRO A 84 33.94 4.93 -2.20
N MET A 85 34.45 3.72 -1.99
CA MET A 85 34.45 3.02 -0.71
C MET A 85 35.77 3.18 0.05
N ASN A 86 36.73 3.95 -0.49
CA ASN A 86 38.08 4.14 0.06
C ASN A 86 38.85 2.84 0.28
N ILE A 87 38.73 1.89 -0.64
CA ILE A 87 39.48 0.62 -0.62
C ILE A 87 40.85 0.84 -1.28
N GLU A 88 41.91 0.35 -0.66
CA GLU A 88 43.25 0.31 -1.25
C GLU A 88 43.32 -0.78 -2.34
N VAL A 89 43.14 -0.36 -3.59
CA VAL A 89 43.22 -1.20 -4.79
C VAL A 89 44.68 -1.32 -5.26
N SER A 90 45.51 -0.31 -5.01
CA SER A 90 46.90 -0.26 -5.47
C SER A 90 47.79 -1.32 -4.83
N THR A 91 47.47 -1.76 -3.62
CA THR A 91 48.19 -2.81 -2.87
C THR A 91 47.52 -4.19 -3.02
N ALA A 92 46.26 -4.24 -3.47
CA ALA A 92 45.50 -5.47 -3.60
C ALA A 92 45.75 -6.15 -4.95
N GLY A 93 46.35 -7.35 -4.96
CA GLY A 93 46.42 -8.18 -6.18
C GLY A 93 45.03 -8.59 -6.70
N THR A 94 44.15 -9.02 -5.79
CA THR A 94 42.71 -9.20 -6.06
C THR A 94 41.94 -8.49 -4.96
N VAL A 95 41.07 -7.56 -5.34
CA VAL A 95 40.23 -6.84 -4.37
C VAL A 95 39.28 -7.85 -3.72
N ARG A 96 39.37 -8.07 -2.41
CA ARG A 96 38.49 -8.98 -1.66
C ARG A 96 37.80 -8.29 -0.49
N ASP A 97 37.68 -6.98 -0.58
CA ASP A 97 37.04 -6.18 0.43
C ASP A 97 35.51 -6.35 0.38
N HIS A 98 34.89 -6.65 1.52
CA HIS A 98 33.45 -6.80 1.65
C HIS A 98 32.70 -5.51 1.28
N GLN A 99 33.31 -4.34 1.47
CA GLN A 99 32.73 -3.05 1.10
C GLN A 99 32.81 -2.78 -0.42
N CYS A 100 33.51 -3.61 -1.20
CA CYS A 100 33.66 -3.39 -2.65
C CYS A 100 32.34 -3.59 -3.41
N ILE A 101 31.67 -2.49 -3.76
CA ILE A 101 30.42 -2.51 -4.56
C ILE A 101 30.62 -2.81 -6.06
N SER A 102 31.82 -3.22 -6.48
CA SER A 102 32.14 -3.58 -7.87
C SER A 102 31.73 -2.54 -8.94
N CYS A 103 31.79 -1.24 -8.61
CA CYS A 103 31.40 -0.14 -9.49
C CYS A 103 32.34 0.14 -10.67
N MET A 104 33.48 -0.55 -10.74
CA MET A 104 34.49 -0.44 -11.81
C MET A 104 35.14 0.94 -11.99
N LYS A 105 34.88 1.94 -11.14
CA LYS A 105 35.55 3.26 -11.22
C LYS A 105 37.08 3.18 -11.13
N CYS A 106 37.62 2.21 -10.40
CA CYS A 106 39.07 2.04 -10.20
C CYS A 106 39.78 1.34 -11.37
N THR A 107 39.06 0.87 -12.40
CA THR A 107 39.66 0.10 -13.50
C THR A 107 40.48 0.97 -14.45
N SER A 108 41.28 0.33 -15.30
CA SER A 108 42.02 0.95 -16.40
C SER A 108 41.12 1.64 -17.44
N GLU A 109 39.83 1.29 -17.48
CA GLU A 109 38.87 1.96 -18.37
C GLU A 109 38.44 3.35 -17.85
N GLN A 110 38.60 3.62 -16.56
CA GLN A 110 38.02 4.79 -15.89
C GLN A 110 39.06 5.66 -15.18
N ALA A 111 39.89 5.09 -14.31
CA ALA A 111 40.79 5.88 -13.44
C ALA A 111 42.27 5.47 -13.51
N CYS A 112 42.59 4.19 -13.74
CA CYS A 112 44.00 3.79 -13.79
C CYS A 112 44.63 4.28 -15.11
N PRO A 113 45.74 5.07 -15.06
CA PRO A 113 46.32 5.68 -16.26
C PRO A 113 47.07 4.69 -17.14
N VAL A 114 47.40 3.50 -16.61
CA VAL A 114 48.07 2.44 -17.37
C VAL A 114 47.04 1.41 -17.79
N ALA A 115 46.93 1.20 -19.11
CA ALA A 115 46.03 0.21 -19.67
C ALA A 115 46.28 -1.19 -19.07
N ASP A 116 45.22 -2.00 -18.98
CA ASP A 116 45.27 -3.41 -18.57
C ASP A 116 45.89 -3.70 -17.18
N THR A 117 45.89 -2.69 -16.31
CA THR A 117 46.50 -2.78 -14.98
C THR A 117 45.50 -3.15 -13.90
N VAL A 118 44.30 -2.56 -13.92
CA VAL A 118 43.22 -2.88 -12.97
C VAL A 118 41.98 -3.22 -13.77
N ASP A 119 41.60 -4.50 -13.82
CA ASP A 119 40.48 -4.95 -14.66
C ASP A 119 39.56 -5.92 -13.93
N LEU A 120 38.31 -6.02 -14.39
CA LEU A 120 37.37 -7.05 -13.97
C LEU A 120 37.73 -8.38 -14.67
N LYS A 121 37.99 -9.42 -13.87
CA LYS A 121 38.34 -10.77 -14.34
C LYS A 121 37.42 -11.83 -13.73
N ILE A 122 37.15 -12.90 -14.46
CA ILE A 122 36.35 -14.04 -14.00
C ILE A 122 37.20 -14.99 -13.13
N GLY A 123 36.76 -15.25 -11.89
CA GLY A 123 37.21 -16.34 -11.02
C GLY A 123 38.67 -16.30 -10.56
N LYS A 124 39.17 -17.43 -10.03
CA LYS A 124 40.60 -17.67 -9.73
C LYS A 124 41.44 -17.94 -10.99
N VAL A 125 40.82 -17.98 -12.17
CA VAL A 125 41.49 -18.36 -13.40
C VAL A 125 42.41 -17.23 -13.84
N SER A 126 43.71 -17.53 -13.86
CA SER A 126 44.79 -16.69 -14.40
C SER A 126 44.78 -16.73 -15.93
N GLY A 127 43.63 -16.43 -16.55
CA GLY A 127 43.39 -16.56 -17.98
C GLY A 127 42.76 -15.31 -18.58
N LYS A 128 43.12 -15.03 -19.83
CA LYS A 128 42.92 -13.82 -20.66
C LYS A 128 41.47 -13.29 -20.85
N GLY A 129 40.50 -13.69 -20.04
CA GLY A 129 39.12 -13.21 -20.12
C GLY A 129 38.97 -11.82 -19.52
N LYS A 130 39.23 -10.78 -20.32
CA LYS A 130 38.85 -9.40 -19.99
C LYS A 130 37.38 -9.21 -20.34
N ILE A 131 36.58 -8.70 -19.41
CA ILE A 131 35.21 -8.26 -19.69
C ILE A 131 35.17 -6.76 -19.44
N GLY A 132 35.17 -6.00 -20.53
CA GLY A 132 35.01 -4.55 -20.46
C GLY A 132 33.58 -4.16 -20.11
N SER A 133 33.39 -3.00 -19.50
CA SER A 133 32.06 -2.55 -19.03
C SER A 133 31.02 -2.49 -20.14
N LYS A 134 31.45 -2.21 -21.38
CA LYS A 134 30.56 -2.13 -22.57
C LYS A 134 29.99 -3.47 -23.02
N VAL A 135 30.63 -4.58 -22.67
CA VAL A 135 30.21 -5.93 -23.06
C VAL A 135 29.22 -6.51 -22.03
N ILE A 136 29.23 -6.01 -20.79
CA ILE A 136 28.35 -6.50 -19.72
C ILE A 136 26.88 -6.20 -20.02
N ALA A 137 26.57 -4.96 -20.40
CA ALA A 137 25.19 -4.54 -20.66
C ALA A 137 24.46 -5.42 -21.72
N PRO A 138 25.02 -5.68 -22.91
CA PRO A 138 24.36 -6.55 -23.88
C PRO A 138 24.29 -8.01 -23.43
N ILE A 139 25.26 -8.52 -22.64
CA ILE A 139 25.18 -9.87 -22.06
C ILE A 139 24.01 -9.97 -21.09
N VAL A 140 23.86 -9.00 -20.19
CA VAL A 140 22.76 -8.97 -19.22
C VAL A 140 21.41 -8.94 -19.94
N LEU A 141 21.28 -8.08 -20.96
CA LEU A 141 20.08 -8.01 -21.78
C LEU A 141 19.80 -9.34 -22.50
N ALA A 142 20.82 -9.95 -23.11
CA ALA A 142 20.67 -11.22 -23.80
C ALA A 142 20.26 -12.36 -22.85
N VAL A 143 20.85 -12.43 -21.65
CA VAL A 143 20.47 -13.42 -20.63
C VAL A 143 19.04 -13.21 -20.15
N PHE A 144 18.62 -11.95 -19.93
CA PHE A 144 17.26 -11.63 -19.53
C PHE A 144 16.24 -12.03 -20.61
N VAL A 145 16.47 -11.63 -21.86
CA VAL A 145 15.61 -11.99 -23.00
C VAL A 145 15.58 -13.49 -23.23
N ALA A 146 16.73 -14.17 -23.14
CA ALA A 146 16.82 -15.62 -23.26
C ALA A 146 16.06 -16.32 -22.13
N GLY A 147 16.14 -15.82 -20.89
CA GLY A 147 15.41 -16.36 -19.74
C GLY A 147 13.89 -16.28 -19.94
N ILE A 148 13.39 -15.13 -20.40
CA ILE A 148 11.97 -14.95 -20.74
C ILE A 148 11.58 -15.89 -21.89
N GLY A 149 12.35 -15.89 -22.98
CA GLY A 149 12.08 -16.76 -24.13
C GLY A 149 12.08 -18.25 -23.76
N LEU A 150 12.99 -18.67 -22.87
CA LEU A 150 13.04 -20.03 -22.35
C LEU A 150 11.82 -20.34 -21.49
N SER A 151 11.44 -19.44 -20.59
CA SER A 151 10.25 -19.62 -19.75
C SER A 151 8.95 -19.70 -20.57
N MET A 152 8.85 -18.93 -21.66
CA MET A 152 7.76 -19.04 -22.63
C MET A 152 7.81 -20.36 -23.38
N ALA A 153 8.99 -20.79 -23.86
CA ALA A 153 9.15 -22.04 -24.59
C ALA A 153 8.79 -23.29 -23.75
N PHE A 154 9.00 -23.24 -22.43
CA PHE A 154 8.63 -24.31 -21.51
C PHE A 154 7.23 -24.16 -20.90
N ASN A 155 6.42 -23.18 -21.34
CA ASN A 155 5.11 -22.85 -20.75
C ASN A 155 5.16 -22.63 -19.22
N LEU A 156 6.32 -22.21 -18.70
CA LEU A 156 6.50 -21.82 -17.29
C LEU A 156 6.05 -20.37 -17.06
N TRP A 157 5.91 -19.60 -18.14
CA TRP A 157 5.48 -18.20 -18.10
C TRP A 157 3.96 -18.08 -18.15
N ILE A 158 3.32 -18.12 -16.98
CA ILE A 158 1.86 -17.96 -16.84
C ILE A 158 1.56 -16.50 -16.51
N THR A 159 1.03 -15.75 -17.48
CA THR A 159 0.62 -14.34 -17.31
C THR A 159 -0.87 -14.17 -17.04
N GLU A 160 -1.66 -15.22 -17.20
CA GLU A 160 -3.10 -15.19 -16.94
C GLU A 160 -3.36 -15.65 -15.50
N SER A 161 -4.05 -14.81 -14.73
CA SER A 161 -4.59 -15.24 -13.44
C SER A 161 -5.60 -16.34 -13.73
N THR A 162 -5.28 -17.58 -13.35
CA THR A 162 -6.26 -18.66 -13.34
C THR A 162 -7.42 -18.21 -12.45
N LYS A 163 -8.58 -17.92 -13.04
CA LYS A 163 -9.80 -17.49 -12.33
C LYS A 163 -10.52 -18.68 -11.69
N VAL A 164 -9.72 -19.53 -11.05
CA VAL A 164 -10.16 -20.72 -10.32
C VAL A 164 -9.80 -20.47 -8.87
N PRO A 165 -10.79 -20.36 -7.97
CA PRO A 165 -10.51 -20.08 -6.57
C PRO A 165 -9.82 -21.27 -5.92
N ALA A 166 -8.92 -20.97 -4.98
CA ALA A 166 -8.30 -21.95 -4.11
C ALA A 166 -9.37 -22.76 -3.37
N LYS A 167 -9.11 -24.06 -3.21
CA LYS A 167 -9.99 -24.96 -2.46
C LYS A 167 -9.53 -25.06 -1.01
N TYR A 168 -10.45 -25.36 -0.10
CA TYR A 168 -10.07 -25.71 1.27
C TYR A 168 -9.17 -26.95 1.27
N THR A 169 -8.07 -26.88 2.01
CA THR A 169 -7.04 -27.92 2.09
C THR A 169 -7.22 -28.89 3.26
N SER A 170 -8.12 -28.57 4.19
CA SER A 170 -8.41 -29.40 5.37
C SER A 170 -9.75 -29.02 6.00
N GLY A 171 -10.33 -29.92 6.79
CA GLY A 171 -11.58 -29.71 7.51
C GLY A 171 -12.82 -30.22 6.77
N VAL A 172 -14.01 -29.86 7.27
CA VAL A 172 -15.30 -30.36 6.77
C VAL A 172 -15.60 -29.91 5.33
N PHE A 173 -14.96 -28.84 4.88
CA PHE A 173 -15.16 -28.25 3.55
C PHE A 173 -14.03 -28.58 2.55
N GLU A 174 -13.16 -29.56 2.87
CA GLU A 174 -12.02 -29.93 2.02
C GLU A 174 -12.44 -30.22 0.57
N GLY A 175 -11.71 -29.64 -0.39
CA GLY A 175 -11.97 -29.81 -1.81
C GLY A 175 -13.06 -28.89 -2.40
N ILE A 176 -13.78 -28.13 -1.57
CA ILE A 176 -14.74 -27.10 -1.99
C ILE A 176 -14.00 -25.78 -2.25
N SER A 177 -14.42 -25.04 -3.27
CA SER A 177 -13.92 -23.68 -3.59
C SER A 177 -14.09 -22.76 -2.38
N ASN A 178 -13.06 -22.01 -2.01
CA ASN A 178 -13.10 -21.07 -0.89
C ASN A 178 -13.50 -19.67 -1.38
N PRO A 179 -14.64 -19.10 -0.90
CA PRO A 179 -15.05 -17.74 -1.25
C PRO A 179 -14.00 -16.67 -0.93
N ALA A 180 -13.14 -16.89 0.07
CA ALA A 180 -12.08 -15.94 0.41
C ALA A 180 -11.07 -15.68 -0.72
N ASP A 181 -10.93 -16.59 -1.70
CA ASP A 181 -10.04 -16.39 -2.87
C ASP A 181 -10.75 -15.73 -4.06
N ILE A 182 -11.99 -15.24 -3.90
CA ILE A 182 -12.59 -14.32 -4.88
C ILE A 182 -11.74 -13.04 -4.92
N ARG A 183 -11.33 -12.64 -6.12
CA ARG A 183 -10.49 -11.45 -6.36
C ARG A 183 -11.28 -10.42 -7.15
N GLY A 184 -10.95 -9.14 -7.00
CA GLY A 184 -11.61 -8.07 -7.74
C GLY A 184 -11.58 -8.22 -9.27
N SER A 185 -10.65 -9.00 -9.82
CA SER A 185 -10.57 -9.32 -11.26
C SER A 185 -11.53 -10.41 -11.74
N TYR A 186 -12.26 -11.07 -10.83
CA TYR A 186 -13.26 -12.08 -11.19
C TYR A 186 -14.49 -11.37 -11.75
N SER A 187 -15.11 -11.95 -12.77
CA SER A 187 -16.42 -11.52 -13.22
C SER A 187 -17.53 -12.27 -12.47
N LEU A 188 -18.77 -11.77 -12.54
CA LEU A 188 -19.91 -12.49 -11.99
C LEU A 188 -20.07 -13.88 -12.63
N GLY A 189 -19.74 -14.02 -13.91
CA GLY A 189 -19.69 -15.30 -14.62
C GLY A 189 -18.63 -16.26 -14.07
N ASP A 190 -17.46 -15.76 -13.69
CA ASP A 190 -16.40 -16.57 -13.07
C ASP A 190 -16.85 -17.09 -11.69
N ILE A 191 -17.51 -16.24 -10.89
CA ILE A 191 -18.07 -16.62 -9.58
C ILE A 191 -19.16 -17.67 -9.76
N SER A 192 -20.06 -17.45 -10.72
CA SER A 192 -21.17 -18.36 -11.00
C SER A 192 -20.67 -19.77 -11.30
N LYS A 193 -19.65 -19.90 -12.16
CA LYS A 193 -19.02 -21.19 -12.49
C LYS A 193 -18.32 -21.84 -11.30
N ALA A 194 -17.77 -21.05 -10.39
CA ALA A 194 -16.94 -21.56 -9.30
C ALA A 194 -17.72 -21.93 -8.03
N PHE A 195 -18.87 -21.30 -7.80
CA PHE A 195 -19.66 -21.39 -6.56
C PHE A 195 -21.14 -21.75 -6.76
N ASP A 196 -21.60 -21.96 -7.99
CA ASP A 196 -22.98 -22.33 -8.31
C ASP A 196 -24.02 -21.28 -7.84
N VAL A 197 -23.69 -20.01 -8.05
CA VAL A 197 -24.58 -18.86 -7.80
C VAL A 197 -24.94 -18.24 -9.14
N ASP A 198 -26.22 -18.16 -9.48
CA ASP A 198 -26.65 -17.61 -10.76
C ASP A 198 -26.19 -16.15 -10.94
N VAL A 199 -25.72 -15.81 -12.14
CA VAL A 199 -25.28 -14.45 -12.48
C VAL A 199 -26.39 -13.42 -12.21
N ASP A 200 -27.65 -13.76 -12.51
CA ASP A 200 -28.80 -12.90 -12.24
C ASP A 200 -29.01 -12.66 -10.75
N THR A 201 -28.72 -13.65 -9.91
CA THR A 201 -28.82 -13.54 -8.46
C THR A 201 -27.73 -12.61 -7.93
N LEU A 202 -26.50 -12.74 -8.44
CA LEU A 202 -25.39 -11.83 -8.11
C LEU A 202 -25.68 -10.40 -8.58
N ALA A 203 -26.15 -10.23 -9.81
CA ALA A 203 -26.50 -8.93 -10.37
C ALA A 203 -27.58 -8.24 -9.54
N LYS A 204 -28.66 -8.96 -9.18
CA LYS A 204 -29.72 -8.43 -8.30
C LYS A 204 -29.22 -8.13 -6.89
N ALA A 205 -28.35 -8.97 -6.34
CA ALA A 205 -27.80 -8.76 -5.00
C ALA A 205 -27.05 -7.43 -4.91
N PHE A 206 -26.28 -7.08 -5.94
CA PHE A 206 -25.45 -5.88 -5.97
C PHE A 206 -25.95 -4.77 -6.91
N GLY A 207 -27.19 -4.85 -7.39
CA GLY A 207 -27.82 -3.80 -8.21
C GLY A 207 -27.12 -3.50 -9.54
N VAL A 208 -26.62 -4.53 -10.22
CA VAL A 208 -25.99 -4.40 -11.53
C VAL A 208 -27.09 -4.34 -12.60
N ASP A 209 -27.29 -3.14 -13.17
CA ASP A 209 -28.22 -2.88 -14.28
C ASP A 209 -27.51 -2.99 -15.66
N ASP A 210 -26.69 -4.02 -15.86
CA ASP A 210 -25.99 -4.29 -17.12
C ASP A 210 -26.77 -5.31 -17.97
N PRO A 211 -26.97 -5.10 -19.29
CA PRO A 211 -27.60 -6.07 -20.17
C PRO A 211 -26.81 -7.39 -20.35
N ASN A 212 -25.53 -7.43 -19.99
CA ASN A 212 -24.67 -8.61 -19.96
C ASN A 212 -23.85 -8.69 -18.66
N PRO A 213 -24.46 -9.09 -17.54
CA PRO A 213 -23.82 -9.06 -16.22
C PRO A 213 -22.69 -10.10 -16.07
N ASP A 214 -22.56 -11.08 -16.97
CA ASP A 214 -21.54 -12.14 -16.91
C ASP A 214 -20.11 -11.58 -16.90
N GLY A 215 -19.89 -10.47 -17.61
CA GLY A 215 -18.59 -9.81 -17.75
C GLY A 215 -18.24 -8.81 -16.66
N PHE A 216 -19.21 -8.42 -15.82
CA PHE A 216 -19.05 -7.37 -14.81
C PHE A 216 -18.02 -7.80 -13.75
N GLN A 217 -16.95 -7.01 -13.55
CA GLN A 217 -15.87 -7.37 -12.62
C GLN A 217 -16.18 -6.91 -11.20
N VAL A 218 -15.83 -7.74 -10.22
CA VAL A 218 -16.11 -7.47 -8.80
C VAL A 218 -15.49 -6.17 -8.29
N LYS A 219 -14.31 -5.78 -8.78
CA LYS A 219 -13.65 -4.52 -8.40
C LYS A 219 -14.47 -3.27 -8.78
N GLU A 220 -15.36 -3.37 -9.77
CA GLU A 220 -16.17 -2.24 -10.25
C GLU A 220 -17.24 -1.85 -9.21
N PHE A 221 -17.53 -2.70 -8.22
CA PHE A 221 -18.42 -2.36 -7.12
C PHE A 221 -17.86 -1.23 -6.25
N GLU A 222 -16.55 -1.16 -6.03
CA GLU A 222 -15.93 -0.09 -5.23
C GLU A 222 -16.14 1.29 -5.90
N GLU A 223 -16.17 1.33 -7.23
CA GLU A 223 -16.50 2.54 -8.00
C GLU A 223 -18.00 2.81 -8.01
N THR A 224 -18.82 1.77 -8.11
CA THR A 224 -20.29 1.89 -8.17
C THR A 224 -20.89 2.37 -6.86
N TYR A 225 -20.31 1.96 -5.72
CA TYR A 225 -20.83 2.25 -4.39
C TYR A 225 -20.15 3.41 -3.67
N LEU A 226 -19.03 3.94 -4.21
CA LEU A 226 -18.17 4.98 -3.61
C LEU A 226 -17.76 4.68 -2.14
N PRO A 227 -16.67 5.29 -1.64
CA PRO A 227 -16.30 5.12 -0.23
C PRO A 227 -17.36 5.75 0.68
N LEU A 228 -17.89 4.96 1.62
CA LEU A 228 -18.85 5.43 2.62
C LEU A 228 -18.11 6.10 3.79
N GLU A 229 -18.81 6.95 4.55
CA GLU A 229 -18.23 7.58 5.73
C GLU A 229 -17.67 6.54 6.72
N GLY A 230 -16.52 6.84 7.33
CA GLY A 230 -15.86 5.92 8.26
C GLY A 230 -15.09 4.78 7.59
N GLY A 231 -14.84 4.86 6.28
CA GLY A 231 -14.04 3.87 5.54
C GLY A 231 -14.82 2.60 5.20
N ALA A 232 -16.14 2.64 5.31
CA ALA A 232 -17.01 1.53 4.94
C ALA A 232 -17.10 1.38 3.42
N GLU A 233 -17.17 0.14 2.92
CA GLU A 233 -17.16 -0.13 1.48
C GLU A 233 -18.04 -1.30 1.07
N VAL A 234 -18.55 -1.22 -0.16
CA VAL A 234 -19.10 -2.36 -0.89
C VAL A 234 -18.16 -2.69 -2.03
N GLY A 235 -17.50 -3.83 -1.92
CA GLY A 235 -16.44 -4.20 -2.85
C GLY A 235 -16.21 -5.70 -2.91
N THR A 236 -14.95 -6.09 -3.11
CA THR A 236 -14.58 -7.51 -3.20
C THR A 236 -14.96 -8.29 -1.94
N ASP A 237 -14.78 -7.70 -0.76
CA ASP A 237 -15.10 -8.36 0.51
C ASP A 237 -16.60 -8.63 0.70
N SER A 238 -17.44 -7.70 0.26
CA SER A 238 -18.89 -7.83 0.28
C SER A 238 -19.37 -9.00 -0.60
N VAL A 239 -18.73 -9.20 -1.76
CA VAL A 239 -19.02 -10.34 -2.64
C VAL A 239 -18.57 -11.66 -2.01
N ARG A 240 -17.41 -11.70 -1.35
CA ARG A 240 -16.95 -12.88 -0.61
C ARG A 240 -17.93 -13.26 0.49
N LEU A 241 -18.37 -12.27 1.27
CA LEU A 241 -19.37 -12.46 2.33
C LEU A 241 -20.69 -12.99 1.76
N PHE A 242 -21.22 -12.36 0.71
CA PHE A 242 -22.47 -12.78 0.09
C PHE A 242 -22.39 -14.23 -0.40
N VAL A 243 -21.37 -14.56 -1.20
CA VAL A 243 -21.20 -15.90 -1.78
C VAL A 243 -21.05 -16.93 -0.66
N ALA A 244 -20.22 -16.67 0.34
CA ALA A 244 -20.03 -17.57 1.47
C ALA A 244 -21.35 -17.87 2.20
N ARG A 245 -22.15 -16.84 2.49
CA ARG A 245 -23.46 -17.00 3.14
C ARG A 245 -24.47 -17.69 2.23
N TYR A 246 -24.43 -17.44 0.93
CA TYR A 246 -25.33 -18.06 -0.04
C TYR A 246 -25.12 -19.57 -0.17
N VAL A 247 -23.85 -20.03 -0.14
CA VAL A 247 -23.49 -21.44 -0.25
C VAL A 247 -23.29 -22.14 1.10
N GLY A 248 -23.41 -21.43 2.22
CA GLY A 248 -23.27 -22.00 3.57
C GLY A 248 -21.82 -22.29 3.99
N LEU A 249 -20.87 -21.51 3.49
CA LEU A 249 -19.45 -21.62 3.84
C LEU A 249 -19.04 -20.56 4.88
N PRO A 250 -18.05 -20.86 5.74
CA PRO A 250 -17.58 -19.89 6.73
C PRO A 250 -16.81 -18.75 6.06
N TYR A 251 -17.12 -17.51 6.47
CA TYR A 251 -16.38 -16.32 6.09
C TYR A 251 -16.53 -15.23 7.14
N THR A 252 -15.43 -14.52 7.42
CA THR A 252 -15.41 -13.37 8.34
C THR A 252 -15.02 -12.15 7.51
N PRO A 253 -15.92 -11.16 7.35
CA PRO A 253 -15.63 -9.95 6.60
C PRO A 253 -14.78 -8.96 7.41
N GLU A 254 -14.30 -7.91 6.77
CA GLU A 254 -13.64 -6.78 7.45
C GLU A 254 -14.69 -5.90 8.17
N ASP A 255 -14.28 -5.16 9.21
CA ASP A 255 -15.20 -4.32 10.01
C ASP A 255 -15.84 -3.19 9.18
N THR A 256 -15.17 -2.79 8.11
CA THR A 256 -15.60 -1.78 7.13
C THR A 256 -16.54 -2.34 6.07
N THR A 257 -16.64 -3.65 5.93
CA THR A 257 -17.46 -4.27 4.88
C THR A 257 -18.93 -3.99 5.10
N ARG A 258 -19.60 -3.53 4.04
CA ARG A 258 -21.06 -3.36 4.01
C ARG A 258 -21.67 -4.25 2.95
N LEU A 259 -22.95 -4.54 3.10
CA LEU A 259 -23.69 -5.37 2.16
C LEU A 259 -24.97 -4.65 1.70
N PRO A 260 -25.27 -4.61 0.40
CA PRO A 260 -26.53 -4.03 -0.07
C PRO A 260 -27.75 -4.72 0.55
N SER A 261 -28.80 -3.96 0.89
CA SER A 261 -30.04 -4.56 1.43
C SER A 261 -30.67 -5.57 0.48
N SER A 262 -30.51 -5.40 -0.84
CA SER A 262 -30.90 -6.37 -1.88
C SER A 262 -30.23 -7.72 -1.69
N ALA A 263 -28.93 -7.74 -1.40
CA ALA A 263 -28.18 -8.95 -1.11
C ALA A 263 -28.66 -9.62 0.20
N VAL A 264 -28.90 -8.85 1.25
CA VAL A 264 -29.45 -9.37 2.53
C VAL A 264 -30.84 -9.99 2.32
N ASN A 265 -31.69 -9.36 1.52
CA ASN A 265 -33.03 -9.88 1.21
C ASN A 265 -32.98 -11.22 0.49
N ILE A 266 -32.04 -11.43 -0.42
CA ILE A 266 -31.84 -12.72 -1.12
C ILE A 266 -31.39 -13.81 -0.15
N LEU A 267 -30.62 -13.46 0.88
CA LEU A 267 -30.11 -14.42 1.88
C LEU A 267 -31.12 -14.77 2.97
N LYS A 268 -32.25 -14.06 3.06
CA LYS A 268 -33.25 -14.18 4.15
C LYS A 268 -33.73 -15.63 4.37
N ASP A 269 -33.96 -16.36 3.29
CA ASP A 269 -34.50 -17.72 3.36
C ASP A 269 -33.43 -18.81 3.54
N LYS A 270 -32.14 -18.42 3.52
CA LYS A 270 -30.99 -19.33 3.60
C LYS A 270 -30.24 -19.27 4.94
N LEU A 271 -30.54 -18.27 5.77
CA LEU A 271 -29.78 -18.00 6.99
C LEU A 271 -30.61 -18.21 8.26
N THR A 272 -29.90 -18.41 9.36
CA THR A 272 -30.52 -18.41 10.69
C THR A 272 -30.99 -16.99 11.05
N PRO A 273 -32.00 -16.84 11.92
CA PRO A 273 -32.46 -15.51 12.34
C PRO A 273 -31.33 -14.64 12.93
N ALA A 274 -30.39 -15.24 13.67
CA ALA A 274 -29.25 -14.55 14.26
C ALA A 274 -28.24 -14.07 13.19
N ASP A 275 -27.94 -14.91 12.19
CA ASP A 275 -27.06 -14.51 11.08
C ASP A 275 -27.71 -13.40 10.24
N LEU A 276 -29.03 -13.46 10.06
CA LEU A 276 -29.77 -12.44 9.32
C LEU A 276 -29.75 -11.09 10.02
N GLU A 277 -29.94 -11.06 11.34
CA GLU A 277 -29.86 -9.84 12.15
C GLU A 277 -28.47 -9.20 12.06
N ALA A 278 -27.41 -10.02 12.15
CA ALA A 278 -26.04 -9.56 11.98
C ALA A 278 -25.78 -8.95 10.59
N LEU A 279 -26.32 -9.55 9.52
CA LEU A 279 -26.20 -8.99 8.17
C LEU A 279 -27.04 -7.72 7.99
N GLN A 280 -28.20 -7.62 8.63
CA GLN A 280 -29.03 -6.41 8.59
C GLN A 280 -28.32 -5.21 9.24
N ALA A 281 -27.57 -5.44 10.31
CA ALA A 281 -26.80 -4.40 11.01
C ALA A 281 -25.71 -3.76 10.13
N ILE A 282 -25.16 -4.49 9.17
CA ILE A 282 -24.15 -3.99 8.21
C ILE A 282 -24.74 -3.67 6.83
N SER A 283 -26.07 -3.68 6.72
CA SER A 283 -26.75 -3.48 5.44
C SER A 283 -26.90 -2.00 5.08
N ILE A 284 -26.77 -1.68 3.79
CA ILE A 284 -26.94 -0.32 3.27
C ILE A 284 -28.01 -0.29 2.16
N ARG A 285 -28.80 0.77 2.09
CA ARG A 285 -29.84 0.91 1.06
C ARG A 285 -29.24 1.46 -0.23
N LEU A 286 -29.56 0.84 -1.37
CA LEU A 286 -29.14 1.31 -2.69
C LEU A 286 -29.59 2.75 -3.00
N SER A 287 -30.71 3.20 -2.42
CA SER A 287 -31.27 4.53 -2.63
C SER A 287 -30.47 5.66 -1.95
N GLU A 288 -29.62 5.35 -0.97
CA GLU A 288 -28.79 6.33 -0.25
C GLU A 288 -27.54 6.73 -1.05
N LEU A 289 -27.38 6.22 -2.28
CA LEU A 289 -26.19 6.38 -3.12
C LEU A 289 -26.41 7.21 -4.40
N LYS A 290 -27.66 7.57 -4.73
CA LYS A 290 -27.97 8.47 -5.85
C LYS A 290 -28.41 9.84 -5.34
N THR A 291 -27.48 10.60 -4.77
CA THR A 291 -27.61 12.06 -4.65
C THR A 291 -26.38 12.73 -5.26
N ASP A 292 -26.39 12.81 -6.60
CA ASP A 292 -26.28 14.09 -7.30
C ASP A 292 -26.52 13.89 -8.80
N GLY A 293 -27.57 14.54 -9.31
CA GLY A 293 -27.76 14.81 -10.73
C GLY A 293 -28.66 13.84 -11.50
N SER A 294 -29.98 14.00 -11.38
CA SER A 294 -30.84 14.35 -12.54
C SER A 294 -32.28 14.54 -12.09
N ALA A 295 -32.78 15.76 -12.29
CA ALA A 295 -34.17 16.12 -12.14
C ALA A 295 -35.00 15.59 -13.33
N ALA A 296 -36.17 15.01 -13.05
CA ALA A 296 -37.40 15.23 -13.81
C ALA A 296 -38.60 14.54 -13.11
N ASP A 297 -39.56 15.38 -12.72
CA ASP A 297 -41.01 15.20 -12.66
C ASP A 297 -41.61 14.11 -11.75
N SER A 298 -42.67 14.32 -10.98
CA SER A 298 -43.50 15.48 -10.62
C SER A 298 -44.58 14.97 -9.64
N GLU A 299 -45.17 15.90 -8.90
CA GLU A 299 -46.45 15.82 -8.15
C GLU A 299 -46.40 15.53 -6.63
N SER A 300 -46.40 16.66 -5.90
CA SER A 300 -47.22 17.02 -4.73
C SER A 300 -47.36 16.03 -3.55
N ASP A 301 -46.85 16.42 -2.39
CA ASP A 301 -47.68 17.17 -1.43
C ASP A 301 -46.85 17.79 -0.28
N ALA A 302 -47.23 19.03 0.05
CA ALA A 302 -47.14 19.76 1.32
C ALA A 302 -45.84 19.71 2.17
N ASP A 303 -45.05 20.78 2.01
CA ASP A 303 -44.61 21.72 3.05
C ASP A 303 -44.76 21.26 4.53
N GLU A 304 -43.67 20.85 5.16
CA GLU A 304 -43.41 21.01 6.59
C GLU A 304 -41.91 21.25 6.81
N HIS A 305 -41.57 22.46 7.29
CA HIS A 305 -40.27 22.79 7.84
C HIS A 305 -40.06 21.95 9.13
N GLU A 306 -39.25 20.89 9.05
CA GLU A 306 -38.67 20.28 10.26
C GLU A 306 -37.24 20.79 10.44
N THR A 307 -37.03 21.44 11.58
CA THR A 307 -35.74 21.88 12.11
C THR A 307 -34.82 20.68 12.31
N GLU A 308 -33.71 20.62 11.58
CA GLU A 308 -32.64 19.65 11.85
C GLU A 308 -32.13 19.85 13.28
N GLU A 309 -32.28 18.84 14.14
CA GLU A 309 -31.74 18.85 15.49
C GLU A 309 -30.20 18.98 15.41
N ALA A 310 -29.66 20.03 16.02
CA ALA A 310 -28.23 20.33 16.04
C ALA A 310 -27.46 19.29 16.90
N VAL A 311 -26.94 18.24 16.25
CA VAL A 311 -26.17 17.17 16.92
C VAL A 311 -24.67 17.28 16.61
N ILE A 312 -23.85 17.42 17.65
CA ILE A 312 -22.38 17.47 17.56
C ILE A 312 -21.83 16.08 17.17
N LYS A 313 -21.17 16.01 16.01
CA LYS A 313 -20.52 14.82 15.45
C LYS A 313 -19.02 15.08 15.27
N GLY A 314 -18.27 14.04 14.90
CA GLY A 314 -16.82 14.13 14.75
C GLY A 314 -16.32 15.09 13.66
N LYS A 315 -17.20 15.59 12.79
CA LYS A 315 -16.92 16.59 11.75
C LYS A 315 -17.43 17.99 12.10
N THR A 316 -18.12 18.16 13.23
CA THR A 316 -18.65 19.46 13.65
C THR A 316 -17.50 20.44 13.86
N THR A 317 -17.55 21.54 13.14
CA THR A 317 -16.58 22.64 13.22
C THR A 317 -16.98 23.66 14.26
N PHE A 318 -16.03 24.49 14.68
CA PHE A 318 -16.36 25.65 15.51
C PHE A 318 -17.33 26.61 14.81
N ASN A 319 -17.33 26.67 13.47
CA ASN A 319 -18.31 27.44 12.73
C ASN A 319 -19.73 26.89 12.90
N ASP A 320 -19.89 25.57 12.85
CA ASP A 320 -21.20 24.91 13.02
C ASP A 320 -21.77 25.18 14.42
N LEU A 321 -20.93 25.12 15.46
CA LEU A 321 -21.36 25.45 16.84
C LEU A 321 -21.85 26.89 16.97
N LEU A 322 -21.18 27.84 16.32
CA LEU A 322 -21.58 29.25 16.33
C LEU A 322 -22.89 29.47 15.54
N GLU A 323 -23.07 28.76 14.42
CA GLU A 323 -24.30 28.79 13.62
C GLU A 323 -25.49 28.17 14.38
N TRP A 324 -25.23 27.16 15.21
CA TRP A 324 -26.21 26.57 16.13
C TRP A 324 -26.44 27.38 17.40
N GLY A 325 -25.80 28.55 17.51
CA GLY A 325 -26.11 29.56 18.53
C GLY A 325 -25.28 29.46 19.81
N LEU A 326 -24.16 28.73 19.84
CA LEU A 326 -23.18 28.85 20.93
C LEU A 326 -22.35 30.13 20.76
N THR A 327 -22.02 30.79 21.87
CA THR A 327 -21.10 31.93 21.86
C THR A 327 -19.66 31.46 22.05
N VAL A 328 -18.69 32.28 21.63
CA VAL A 328 -17.26 31.95 21.76
C VAL A 328 -16.90 31.79 23.24
N GLU A 329 -17.45 32.64 24.10
CA GLU A 329 -17.21 32.62 25.54
C GLU A 329 -17.71 31.31 26.20
N GLU A 330 -18.81 30.74 25.71
CA GLU A 330 -19.35 29.48 26.21
C GLU A 330 -18.52 28.27 25.76
N ILE A 331 -18.08 28.29 24.49
CA ILE A 331 -17.19 27.26 23.95
C ILE A 331 -15.87 27.28 24.73
N GLU A 332 -15.29 28.45 24.97
CA GLU A 332 -14.04 28.59 25.73
C GLU A 332 -14.20 28.22 27.21
N ALA A 333 -15.36 28.50 27.81
CA ALA A 333 -15.66 28.10 29.19
C ALA A 333 -15.73 26.57 29.35
N VAL A 334 -16.30 25.87 28.36
CA VAL A 334 -16.35 24.40 28.34
C VAL A 334 -14.97 23.80 28.05
N LEU A 335 -14.26 24.34 27.06
CA LEU A 335 -12.94 23.83 26.66
C LEU A 335 -11.81 24.15 27.66
N GLY A 336 -11.98 25.20 28.47
CA GLY A 336 -10.94 25.69 29.38
C GLY A 336 -9.73 26.31 28.67
N THR A 337 -9.84 26.56 27.36
CA THR A 337 -8.80 27.12 26.49
C THR A 337 -9.43 27.99 25.40
N GLU A 338 -8.64 28.88 24.77
CA GLU A 338 -9.08 29.68 23.62
C GLU A 338 -9.58 28.80 22.47
N MET A 339 -10.67 29.23 21.81
CA MET A 339 -11.30 28.50 20.72
C MET A 339 -10.37 28.40 19.50
N GLY A 340 -10.35 27.23 18.85
CA GLY A 340 -9.62 27.02 17.60
C GLY A 340 -10.15 27.87 16.43
N ALA A 341 -9.48 27.78 15.28
CA ALA A 341 -9.96 28.44 14.07
C ALA A 341 -11.35 27.92 13.67
N ARG A 342 -12.23 28.79 13.15
CA ARG A 342 -13.64 28.46 12.85
C ARG A 342 -13.82 27.23 11.96
N GLY A 343 -12.91 27.00 11.01
CA GLY A 343 -12.95 25.86 10.09
C GLY A 343 -12.34 24.56 10.64
N THR A 344 -11.80 24.57 11.85
CA THR A 344 -11.25 23.37 12.50
C THR A 344 -12.38 22.57 13.14
N THR A 345 -12.33 21.24 13.03
CA THR A 345 -13.28 20.38 13.73
C THR A 345 -13.01 20.41 15.23
N VAL A 346 -14.08 20.41 16.04
CA VAL A 346 -13.99 20.39 17.51
C VAL A 346 -13.23 19.14 17.97
N ARG A 347 -13.41 18.02 17.24
CA ARG A 347 -12.72 16.76 17.51
C ARG A 347 -11.20 16.87 17.29
N ASP A 348 -10.77 17.40 16.15
CA ASP A 348 -9.34 17.50 15.83
C ASP A 348 -8.64 18.47 16.78
N PHE A 349 -9.31 19.57 17.15
CA PHE A 349 -8.80 20.51 18.14
C PHE A 349 -8.62 19.87 19.53
N LEU A 350 -9.59 19.07 19.97
CA LEU A 350 -9.52 18.36 21.26
C LEU A 350 -8.42 17.30 21.25
N ILE A 351 -8.27 16.55 20.15
CA ILE A 351 -7.19 15.56 19.99
C ILE A 351 -5.80 16.24 20.04
N GLU A 352 -5.64 17.39 19.40
CA GLU A 352 -4.39 18.17 19.43
C GLU A 352 -4.02 18.63 20.86
N LYS A 353 -5.02 18.89 21.70
CA LYS A 353 -4.84 19.30 23.10
C LYS A 353 -4.80 18.13 24.09
N GLU A 354 -4.77 16.89 23.61
CA GLU A 354 -4.82 15.66 24.43
C GLU A 354 -6.10 15.57 25.30
N LEU A 355 -7.20 16.15 24.83
CA LEU A 355 -8.51 16.15 25.49
C LEU A 355 -9.45 15.13 24.83
N GLU A 356 -10.30 14.50 25.63
CA GLU A 356 -11.15 13.38 25.19
C GLU A 356 -12.46 13.89 24.57
N PHE A 357 -12.70 13.59 23.29
CA PHE A 357 -13.81 14.16 22.53
C PHE A 357 -15.19 13.81 23.10
N SER A 358 -15.40 12.63 23.70
CA SER A 358 -16.72 12.22 24.19
C SER A 358 -17.18 13.06 25.39
N VAL A 359 -16.28 13.40 26.31
CA VAL A 359 -16.56 14.24 27.48
C VAL A 359 -16.99 15.65 27.06
N TYR A 360 -16.18 16.33 26.24
CA TYR A 360 -16.48 17.70 25.83
C TYR A 360 -17.64 17.79 24.84
N LYS A 361 -17.87 16.74 24.04
CA LYS A 361 -19.06 16.63 23.20
C LYS A 361 -20.34 16.64 24.04
N GLU A 362 -20.40 15.86 25.12
CA GLU A 362 -21.58 15.81 25.99
C GLU A 362 -21.87 17.16 26.65
N GLU A 363 -20.84 17.88 27.09
CA GLU A 363 -21.00 19.20 27.70
C GLU A 363 -21.46 20.27 26.69
N LEU A 364 -20.90 20.29 25.48
CA LEU A 364 -21.32 21.21 24.43
C LEU A 364 -22.73 20.87 23.91
N GLN A 365 -23.05 19.58 23.80
CA GLN A 365 -24.39 19.12 23.41
C GLN A 365 -25.43 19.48 24.47
N ALA A 366 -25.10 19.37 25.77
CA ALA A 366 -26.01 19.77 26.84
C ALA A 366 -26.37 21.27 26.79
N ILE A 367 -25.44 22.14 26.36
CA ILE A 367 -25.72 23.57 26.17
C ILE A 367 -26.65 23.78 24.96
N LEU A 368 -26.41 23.09 23.84
CA LEU A 368 -27.29 23.12 22.67
C LEU A 368 -28.71 22.62 23.01
N ASP A 369 -28.80 21.50 23.70
CA ASP A 369 -30.08 20.87 24.07
C ASP A 369 -30.87 21.74 25.06
N SER A 370 -30.17 22.50 25.93
CA SER A 370 -30.82 23.46 26.84
C SER A 370 -31.43 24.68 26.13
N ARG A 371 -31.08 24.93 24.87
CA ARG A 371 -31.59 26.02 24.03
C ARG A 371 -32.69 25.58 23.07
N ASN A 372 -32.75 24.29 22.77
CA ASN A 372 -33.77 23.68 21.90
C ASN A 372 -35.01 23.18 22.69
N GLN A 373 -35.08 23.48 23.99
CA GLN A 373 -36.28 23.40 24.86
C GLN A 373 -36.83 24.79 25.15
#